data_AF-A0A7G9S8L5-F1
#
_entry.id   AF-A0A7G9S8L5-F1
#
_cell.length_a   1.000
_cell.length_b   1.000
_cell.length_c   1.000
_cell.angle_alpha   90.00
_cell.angle_beta   90.00
_cell.angle_gamma   90.00
#
_symmetry.space_group_name_H-M   'P 1'
#
loop_
_entity.id
_entity.type
_entity.pdbx_description
1 polymer ?
#
loop_
_entity_poly.entity_id
_entity_poly.type
_entity_poly.pdbx_seq_one_letter_code
_entity_poly.pdbx_strand_id
1 'polypeptide(L)'
;MSILAILFIIISAASLAALLLPLRAARGAIAFAGALGVWYGYQQHGAMAAVLPLLVFIVGASQALGGLLGDKRAQLSEDEERMRNGPLSGLGRGDARRFLDQGMWMHGRAGDTLTHEGDQVTHLYWLATGEAEVVAHKAVVGRLSGGSLIGEATILSRNRPRPRSG
;
A
#
# COMPACT_ATOMS: atom_id res chain seq x y z
N MET A 1 28.94 -34.30 -7.96
CA MET A 1 27.73 -33.46 -8.00
C MET A 1 27.84 -32.56 -9.23
N SER A 2 26.91 -32.67 -10.18
CA SER A 2 27.01 -32.00 -11.49
C SER A 2 26.79 -30.49 -11.34
N ILE A 3 27.49 -29.66 -12.11
CA ILE A 3 27.39 -28.18 -12.07
C ILE A 3 25.94 -27.69 -12.18
N LEU A 4 25.12 -28.36 -12.99
CA LEU A 4 23.70 -28.07 -13.17
C LEU A 4 22.87 -28.21 -11.87
N ALA A 5 23.19 -29.19 -11.03
CA ALA A 5 22.47 -29.39 -9.76
C ALA A 5 22.79 -28.28 -8.75
N ILE A 6 24.03 -27.79 -8.73
CA ILE A 6 24.44 -26.66 -7.89
C ILE A 6 23.72 -25.39 -8.34
N LEU A 7 23.68 -25.14 -9.65
CA LEU A 7 23.02 -23.97 -10.23
C LEU A 7 21.51 -23.96 -9.93
N PHE A 8 20.87 -25.13 -10.00
CA PHE A 8 19.46 -25.33 -9.65
C PHE A 8 19.15 -25.01 -8.18
N ILE A 9 20.00 -25.49 -7.25
CA ILE A 9 19.87 -25.19 -5.81
C ILE A 9 20.04 -23.69 -5.57
N ILE A 10 21.05 -23.06 -6.20
CA ILE A 10 21.31 -21.63 -6.06
C ILE A 10 20.13 -20.80 -6.57
N ILE A 11 19.56 -21.14 -7.74
CA ILE A 11 18.39 -20.43 -8.28
C ILE A 11 17.19 -20.58 -7.34
N SER A 12 16.94 -21.79 -6.85
CA SER A 12 15.83 -22.05 -5.92
C SER A 12 15.98 -21.27 -4.61
N ALA A 13 17.20 -21.23 -4.06
CA ALA A 13 17.52 -20.46 -2.86
C ALA A 13 17.42 -18.94 -3.10
N ALA A 14 17.88 -18.45 -4.25
CA ALA A 14 17.76 -17.04 -4.63
C ALA A 14 16.29 -16.63 -4.83
N SER A 15 15.47 -17.50 -5.42
CA SER A 15 14.02 -17.30 -5.53
C SER A 15 13.35 -17.25 -4.15
N LEU A 16 13.77 -18.11 -3.22
CA LEU A 16 13.30 -18.07 -1.83
C LEU A 16 13.71 -16.79 -1.10
N ALA A 17 14.93 -16.29 -1.33
CA ALA A 17 15.35 -15.01 -0.77
C ALA A 17 14.59 -13.83 -1.39
N ALA A 18 14.29 -13.90 -2.70
CA ALA A 18 13.52 -12.87 -3.39
C ALA A 18 12.06 -12.76 -2.90
N LEU A 19 11.51 -13.83 -2.32
CA LEU A 19 10.20 -13.81 -1.65
C LEU A 19 10.16 -12.91 -0.41
N LEU A 20 11.32 -12.57 0.17
CA LEU A 20 11.42 -11.66 1.32
C LEU A 20 11.42 -10.18 0.89
N LEU A 21 11.66 -9.89 -0.39
CA LEU A 21 11.61 -8.52 -0.90
C LEU A 21 10.15 -8.08 -1.07
N PRO A 22 9.81 -6.81 -0.77
CA PRO A 22 8.45 -6.28 -0.91
C PRO A 22 8.05 -6.02 -2.39
N LEU A 23 8.59 -6.80 -3.33
CA LEU A 23 8.32 -6.70 -4.76
C LEU A 23 7.04 -7.48 -5.10
N ARG A 24 5.88 -6.84 -4.89
CA ARG A 24 4.56 -7.45 -5.15
C ARG A 24 4.42 -8.01 -6.56
N ALA A 25 4.99 -7.31 -7.56
CA ALA A 25 5.01 -7.75 -8.95
C ALA A 25 5.85 -9.02 -9.19
N ALA A 26 6.89 -9.26 -8.38
CA ALA A 26 7.78 -10.40 -8.54
C ALA A 26 7.20 -11.69 -7.96
N ARG A 27 6.20 -11.62 -7.06
CA ARG A 27 5.65 -12.81 -6.35
C ARG A 27 5.05 -13.84 -7.30
N GLY A 28 4.35 -13.38 -8.34
CA GLY A 28 3.81 -14.26 -9.39
C GLY A 28 4.91 -14.93 -10.22
N ALA A 29 5.95 -14.17 -10.60
CA ALA A 29 7.09 -14.70 -11.33
C ALA A 29 7.89 -15.72 -10.51
N ILE A 30 8.04 -15.48 -9.20
CA ILE A 30 8.70 -16.42 -8.28
C ILE A 30 7.90 -17.71 -8.12
N ALA A 31 6.57 -17.61 -7.98
CA ALA A 31 5.71 -18.80 -7.97
C ALA A 31 5.88 -19.61 -9.26
N PHE A 32 5.85 -18.94 -10.42
CA PHE A 32 6.05 -19.59 -11.71
C PHE A 32 7.43 -20.27 -11.84
N ALA A 33 8.50 -19.60 -11.37
CA ALA A 33 9.84 -20.18 -11.33
C ALA A 33 9.90 -21.43 -10.41
N GLY A 34 9.22 -21.40 -9.26
CA GLY A 34 9.08 -22.55 -8.37
C GLY A 34 8.39 -23.73 -9.07
N ALA A 35 7.29 -23.49 -9.80
CA ALA A 35 6.58 -24.53 -10.54
C ALA A 35 7.46 -25.18 -11.64
N LEU A 36 8.21 -24.37 -12.38
CA LEU A 36 9.19 -24.87 -13.36
C LEU A 36 10.30 -25.68 -12.68
N GLY A 37 10.75 -25.25 -11.51
CA GLY A 37 11.74 -25.97 -10.73
C GLY A 37 11.22 -27.32 -10.23
N VAL A 38 9.95 -27.41 -9.82
CA VAL A 38 9.31 -28.69 -9.43
C VAL A 38 9.29 -29.64 -10.62
N TRP A 39 8.84 -29.15 -11.78
CA TRP A 39 8.76 -29.94 -13.02
C TRP A 39 10.13 -30.48 -13.42
N TYR A 40 11.15 -29.62 -13.45
CA TYR A 40 12.52 -30.01 -13.81
C TYR A 40 13.15 -30.95 -12.79
N GLY A 41 13.03 -30.65 -11.50
CA GLY A 41 13.59 -31.44 -10.41
C GLY A 41 13.02 -32.86 -10.37
N TYR A 42 11.70 -32.99 -10.59
CA TYR A 42 11.04 -34.29 -10.63
C TYR A 42 11.53 -35.15 -11.81
N GLN A 43 11.61 -34.58 -13.01
CA GLN A 43 12.01 -35.32 -14.22
C GLN A 43 13.48 -35.78 -14.19
N GLN A 44 14.39 -34.97 -13.65
CA GLN A 44 15.84 -35.25 -13.75
C GLN A 44 16.45 -35.93 -12.52
N HIS A 45 15.90 -35.66 -11.34
CA HIS A 45 16.56 -36.00 -10.07
C HIS A 45 15.59 -36.67 -9.07
N GLY A 46 14.35 -36.93 -9.47
CA GLY A 46 13.33 -37.58 -8.65
C GLY A 46 12.70 -36.67 -7.59
N ALA A 47 11.84 -37.27 -6.77
CA ALA A 47 10.95 -36.53 -5.85
C ALA A 47 11.69 -35.63 -4.83
N MET A 48 12.90 -36.02 -4.40
CA MET A 48 13.65 -35.25 -3.39
C MET A 48 14.17 -33.92 -3.91
N ALA A 49 14.51 -33.82 -5.21
CA ALA A 49 14.97 -32.57 -5.81
C ALA A 49 13.84 -31.56 -6.04
N ALA A 50 12.58 -32.01 -6.05
CA ALA A 50 11.42 -31.16 -6.24
C ALA A 50 10.98 -30.43 -4.95
N VAL A 51 11.48 -30.84 -3.78
CA VAL A 51 11.02 -30.32 -2.47
C VAL A 51 11.27 -28.82 -2.31
N LEU A 52 12.47 -28.34 -2.61
CA LEU A 52 12.81 -26.90 -2.51
C LEU A 52 12.00 -26.03 -3.48
N PRO A 53 11.94 -26.34 -4.78
CA PRO A 53 11.07 -25.63 -5.72
C PRO A 53 9.58 -25.67 -5.33
N LEU A 54 9.13 -26.78 -4.74
CA LEU A 54 7.74 -26.92 -4.29
C LEU A 54 7.44 -25.93 -3.16
N LEU A 55 8.36 -25.76 -2.21
CA LEU A 55 8.22 -24.74 -1.17
C LEU A 55 8.17 -23.33 -1.76
N VAL A 56 9.07 -23.02 -2.72
CA VAL A 56 9.06 -21.72 -3.41
C VAL A 56 7.74 -21.49 -4.14
N PHE A 57 7.22 -22.50 -4.83
CA PHE A 57 5.92 -22.43 -5.51
C PHE A 57 4.78 -22.19 -4.52
N ILE A 58 4.67 -22.97 -3.45
CA ILE A 58 3.60 -22.86 -2.45
C ILE A 58 3.62 -21.46 -1.81
N VAL A 59 4.78 -21.00 -1.37
CA VAL A 59 4.88 -19.70 -0.71
C VAL A 59 4.57 -18.57 -1.72
N GLY A 60 5.15 -18.59 -2.93
CA GLY A 60 4.87 -17.59 -3.96
C GLY A 60 3.40 -17.56 -4.38
N ALA A 61 2.80 -18.73 -4.58
CA ALA A 61 1.38 -18.86 -4.91
C ALA A 61 0.51 -18.32 -3.77
N SER A 62 0.77 -18.72 -2.52
CA SER A 62 -0.01 -18.25 -1.37
C SER A 62 0.03 -16.72 -1.21
N GLN A 63 1.18 -16.08 -1.42
CA GLN A 63 1.32 -14.63 -1.35
C GLN A 63 0.64 -13.93 -2.53
N ALA A 64 0.75 -14.48 -3.75
CA ALA A 64 0.09 -13.93 -4.93
C ALA A 64 -1.43 -14.04 -4.82
N LEU A 65 -1.94 -15.21 -4.44
CA LEU A 65 -3.35 -15.45 -4.18
C LEU A 65 -3.87 -14.57 -3.02
N GLY A 66 -3.11 -14.43 -1.94
CA GLY A 66 -3.49 -13.58 -0.81
C GLY A 66 -3.64 -12.11 -1.21
N GLY A 67 -2.77 -11.59 -2.08
CA GLY A 67 -2.91 -10.24 -2.65
C GLY A 67 -4.18 -10.11 -3.51
N LEU A 68 -4.39 -11.05 -4.43
CA LEU A 68 -5.54 -11.04 -5.35
C LEU A 68 -6.88 -11.23 -4.62
N LEU A 69 -6.92 -12.07 -3.59
CA LEU A 69 -8.13 -12.34 -2.81
C LEU A 69 -8.40 -11.24 -1.77
N GLY A 70 -7.35 -10.62 -1.23
CA GLY A 70 -7.46 -9.46 -0.34
C GLY A 70 -8.11 -8.26 -1.04
N ASP A 71 -7.67 -7.97 -2.27
CA ASP A 71 -8.26 -6.90 -3.09
C ASP A 71 -9.73 -7.12 -3.43
N LYS A 72 -10.14 -8.38 -3.59
CA LYS A 72 -11.54 -8.75 -3.90
C LYS A 72 -12.45 -8.80 -2.67
N ARG A 73 -11.91 -9.01 -1.47
CA ARG A 73 -12.68 -9.10 -0.22
C ARG A 73 -12.82 -7.78 0.53
N ALA A 74 -12.07 -6.76 0.14
CA ALA A 74 -12.25 -5.41 0.66
C ALA A 74 -13.58 -4.82 0.17
N GLN A 75 -14.64 -5.01 0.94
CA GLN A 75 -15.87 -4.22 0.78
C GLN A 75 -15.57 -2.82 1.33
N LEU A 76 -15.77 -1.81 0.48
CA LEU A 76 -15.64 -0.41 0.86
C LEU A 76 -17.04 0.20 0.95
N SER A 77 -17.27 1.04 1.94
CA SER A 77 -18.49 1.86 2.02
C SER A 77 -18.51 2.90 0.89
N GLU A 78 -19.66 3.56 0.67
CA GLU A 78 -19.76 4.57 -0.40
C GLU A 78 -18.82 5.76 -0.19
N ASP A 79 -18.61 6.19 1.06
CA ASP A 79 -17.67 7.26 1.40
C ASP A 79 -16.21 6.80 1.20
N GLU A 80 -15.90 5.55 1.55
CA GLU A 80 -14.60 4.94 1.34
C GLU A 80 -14.28 4.76 -0.16
N GLU A 81 -15.28 4.39 -0.97
CA GLU A 81 -15.19 4.29 -2.43
C GLU A 81 -14.94 5.68 -3.05
N ARG A 82 -15.57 6.74 -2.52
CA ARG A 82 -15.32 8.14 -2.92
C ARG A 82 -13.90 8.59 -2.56
N MET A 83 -13.41 8.27 -1.37
CA MET A 83 -12.02 8.57 -0.98
C MET A 83 -11.01 7.79 -1.82
N ARG A 84 -11.32 6.53 -2.16
CA ARG A 84 -10.51 5.72 -3.08
C ARG A 84 -10.46 6.32 -4.48
N ASN A 85 -11.60 6.75 -5.02
CA ASN A 85 -11.65 7.29 -6.38
C ASN A 85 -11.08 8.72 -6.49
N GLY A 86 -10.92 9.43 -5.37
CA GLY A 86 -10.28 10.74 -5.30
C GLY A 86 -8.81 10.67 -4.84
N PRO A 87 -8.49 11.11 -3.60
CA PRO A 87 -7.11 11.21 -3.12
C PRO A 87 -6.30 9.91 -3.16
N LEU A 88 -6.95 8.75 -3.04
CA LEU A 88 -6.29 7.44 -2.98
C LEU A 88 -6.37 6.65 -4.31
N SER A 89 -6.63 7.33 -5.43
CA SER A 89 -6.83 6.68 -6.74
C SER A 89 -5.64 5.88 -7.25
N GLY A 90 -4.43 6.16 -6.75
CA GLY A 90 -3.22 5.38 -7.04
C GLY A 90 -3.06 4.09 -6.23
N LEU A 91 -3.92 3.83 -5.24
CA LEU A 91 -3.85 2.63 -4.41
C LEU A 91 -4.79 1.54 -4.93
N GLY A 92 -4.31 0.30 -4.92
CA GLY A 92 -5.15 -0.88 -5.11
C GLY A 92 -6.19 -0.99 -4.00
N ARG A 93 -7.33 -1.64 -4.28
CA ARG A 93 -8.46 -1.76 -3.33
C ARG A 93 -8.05 -2.26 -1.94
N GLY A 94 -7.18 -3.26 -1.85
CA GLY A 94 -6.71 -3.81 -0.57
C GLY A 94 -5.77 -2.87 0.18
N ASP A 95 -4.93 -2.10 -0.51
CA ASP A 95 -4.09 -1.07 0.14
C ASP A 95 -4.92 0.10 0.62
N ALA A 96 -5.88 0.55 -0.19
CA ALA A 96 -6.84 1.57 0.20
C ALA A 96 -7.61 1.11 1.44
N ARG A 97 -8.09 -0.14 1.49
CA ARG A 97 -8.76 -0.69 2.68
C ARG A 97 -7.86 -0.67 3.91
N ARG A 98 -6.61 -1.13 3.79
CA ARG A 98 -5.64 -1.09 4.91
C ARG A 98 -5.34 0.32 5.38
N PHE A 99 -5.28 1.28 4.47
CA PHE A 99 -5.09 2.69 4.79
C PHE A 99 -6.32 3.26 5.51
N LEU A 100 -7.51 2.97 5.01
CA LEU A 100 -8.79 3.41 5.60
C LEU A 100 -9.05 2.78 6.97
N ASP A 101 -8.63 1.53 7.18
CA ASP A 101 -8.71 0.85 8.49
C ASP A 101 -7.78 1.48 9.55
N GLN A 102 -6.74 2.23 9.13
CA GLN A 102 -5.87 2.99 10.04
C GLN A 102 -6.38 4.41 10.29
N GLY A 103 -7.32 4.89 9.45
CA GLY A 103 -7.93 6.20 9.58
C GLY A 103 -9.01 6.24 10.66
N MET A 104 -9.35 7.46 11.08
CA MET A 104 -10.47 7.70 11.99
C MET A 104 -11.60 8.40 11.23
N TRP A 105 -12.82 7.88 11.37
CA TRP A 105 -14.03 8.51 10.85
C TRP A 105 -14.72 9.27 11.97
N MET A 106 -14.95 10.56 11.76
CA MET A 106 -15.59 11.43 12.75
C MET A 106 -16.64 12.32 12.09
N HIS A 107 -17.70 12.61 12.84
CA HIS A 107 -18.73 13.57 12.43
C HIS A 107 -18.48 14.88 13.16
N GLY A 108 -18.17 15.93 12.40
CA GLY A 108 -18.06 17.29 12.93
C GLY A 108 -19.42 18.00 12.98
N ARG A 109 -19.54 18.98 13.88
CA ARG A 109 -20.66 19.92 13.93
C ARG A 109 -20.25 21.24 13.28
N ALA A 110 -21.25 22.03 12.89
CA ALA A 110 -21.00 23.38 12.40
C ALA A 110 -20.26 24.22 13.48
N GLY A 111 -19.15 24.83 13.08
CA GLY A 111 -18.27 25.58 13.99
C GLY A 111 -17.13 24.76 14.60
N ASP A 112 -17.08 23.44 14.38
CA ASP A 112 -15.94 22.64 14.79
C ASP A 112 -14.69 23.05 14.00
N THR A 113 -13.58 23.25 14.72
CA THR A 113 -12.30 23.57 14.08
C THR A 113 -11.55 22.29 13.78
N LEU A 114 -11.27 22.04 12.50
CA LEU A 114 -10.52 20.85 12.06
C LEU A 114 -9.02 21.01 12.29
N THR A 115 -8.48 22.20 11.98
CA THR A 115 -7.08 22.56 12.17
C THR A 115 -6.97 24.04 12.54
N HIS A 116 -5.94 24.40 13.31
CA HIS A 116 -5.62 25.79 13.64
C HIS A 116 -4.38 26.26 12.87
N GLU A 117 -4.39 27.54 12.48
CA GLU A 117 -3.22 28.22 11.91
C GLU A 117 -2.09 28.26 12.96
N GLY A 118 -0.91 27.74 12.60
CA GLY A 118 0.26 27.71 13.47
C GLY A 118 0.48 26.40 14.23
N ASP A 119 -0.54 25.52 14.29
CA ASP A 119 -0.38 24.19 14.87
C ASP A 119 0.33 23.24 13.92
N GLN A 120 1.14 22.35 14.49
CA GLN A 120 1.73 21.27 13.71
C GLN A 120 0.62 20.28 13.35
N VAL A 121 0.12 20.40 12.12
CA VAL A 121 -0.86 19.45 11.58
C VAL A 121 -0.20 18.07 11.49
N THR A 122 -0.55 17.20 12.44
CA THR A 122 -0.07 15.82 12.54
C THR A 122 -0.98 14.82 11.82
N HIS A 123 -2.17 15.25 11.43
CA HIS A 123 -3.21 14.42 10.83
C HIS A 123 -3.71 15.03 9.52
N LEU A 124 -3.96 14.17 8.54
CA LEU A 124 -4.56 14.53 7.27
C LEU A 124 -6.08 14.33 7.40
N TYR A 125 -6.87 15.35 7.07
CA TYR A 125 -8.32 15.24 7.10
C TYR A 125 -8.86 15.15 5.67
N TRP A 126 -9.85 14.31 5.47
CA TRP A 126 -10.62 14.24 4.24
C TRP A 126 -12.08 14.54 4.55
N LEU A 127 -12.65 15.52 3.86
CA LEU A 127 -14.03 15.94 4.09
C LEU A 127 -14.96 15.07 3.25
N ALA A 128 -15.63 14.08 3.85
CA ALA A 128 -16.53 13.18 3.12
C ALA A 128 -17.76 13.90 2.55
N THR A 129 -18.39 14.74 3.39
CA THR A 129 -19.57 15.54 3.08
C THR A 129 -19.54 16.84 3.90
N GLY A 130 -20.25 17.87 3.42
CA GLY A 130 -20.32 19.18 4.07
C GLY A 130 -19.39 20.22 3.47
N GLU A 131 -19.23 21.33 4.20
CA GLU A 131 -18.38 22.47 3.82
C GLU A 131 -17.50 22.87 5.00
N ALA A 132 -16.29 23.34 4.69
CA ALA A 132 -15.36 23.92 5.66
C ALA A 132 -14.82 25.25 5.14
N GLU A 133 -14.64 26.23 6.02
CA GLU A 133 -14.04 27.51 5.68
C GLU A 133 -12.55 27.51 6.04
N VAL A 134 -11.73 28.03 5.15
CA VAL A 134 -10.30 28.27 5.42
C VAL A 134 -10.15 29.72 5.83
N VAL A 135 -9.74 29.93 7.07
CA VAL A 135 -9.53 31.27 7.64
C VAL A 135 -8.04 31.47 7.87
N ALA A 136 -7.49 32.57 7.36
CA ALA A 136 -6.13 33.01 7.63
C ALA A 136 -6.16 34.45 8.13
N HIS A 137 -5.42 34.77 9.18
CA HIS A 137 -5.37 36.13 9.74
C HIS A 137 -6.77 36.72 10.02
N LYS A 138 -7.73 35.89 10.46
CA LYS A 138 -9.15 36.23 10.72
C LYS A 138 -9.99 36.58 9.48
N ALA A 139 -9.48 36.38 8.27
CA ALA A 139 -10.24 36.53 7.03
C ALA A 139 -10.48 35.16 6.39
N VAL A 140 -11.69 34.94 5.86
CA VAL A 140 -12.00 33.75 5.06
C VAL A 140 -11.24 33.88 3.74
N VAL A 141 -10.28 32.99 3.52
CA VAL A 141 -9.44 32.96 2.30
C VAL A 141 -9.88 31.89 1.31
N GLY A 142 -10.77 30.98 1.74
CA GLY A 142 -11.32 29.95 0.87
C GLY A 142 -12.44 29.15 1.52
N ARG A 143 -13.14 28.38 0.70
CA ARG A 143 -14.14 27.39 1.13
C ARG A 143 -13.81 26.04 0.49
N LEU A 144 -13.99 24.98 1.26
CA LEU A 144 -13.77 23.61 0.86
C LEU A 144 -15.12 22.88 0.91
N SER A 145 -15.39 22.08 -0.11
CA SER A 145 -16.58 21.23 -0.20
C SER A 145 -16.21 19.75 -0.07
N GLY A 146 -17.21 18.90 0.13
CA GLY A 146 -17.04 17.44 0.18
C GLY A 146 -16.14 16.90 -0.95
N GLY A 147 -15.23 16.00 -0.58
CA GLY A 147 -14.16 15.46 -1.42
C GLY A 147 -12.79 16.12 -1.22
N SER A 148 -12.73 17.28 -0.55
CA SER A 148 -11.49 18.03 -0.32
C SER A 148 -10.58 17.37 0.72
N LEU A 149 -9.27 17.46 0.49
CA LEU A 149 -8.23 17.02 1.43
C LEU A 149 -7.70 18.26 2.17
N ILE A 150 -7.48 18.13 3.48
CA ILE A 150 -7.09 19.23 4.37
C ILE A 150 -5.81 18.83 5.09
N GLY A 151 -4.80 19.70 5.07
CA GLY A 151 -3.50 19.48 5.73
C GLY A 151 -2.35 19.07 4.80
N GLU A 152 -2.61 18.90 3.50
CA GLU A 152 -1.61 18.56 2.48
C GLU A 152 -0.49 19.60 2.33
N ALA A 153 -0.80 20.88 2.52
CA ALA A 153 0.17 21.97 2.44
C ALA A 153 1.27 21.87 3.51
N THR A 154 0.95 21.39 4.71
CA THR A 154 1.92 21.30 5.83
C THR A 154 2.86 20.10 5.66
N ILE A 155 2.39 19.02 5.04
CA ILE A 155 3.21 17.82 4.78
C ILE A 155 4.23 18.08 3.66
N LEU A 156 3.87 18.87 2.64
CA LEU A 156 4.76 19.25 1.55
C LEU A 156 5.70 20.43 1.89
N SER A 157 5.34 21.28 2.86
CA SER A 157 6.15 22.45 3.27
C SER A 157 7.31 22.11 4.23
N ARG A 158 7.58 20.83 4.49
CA ARG A 158 8.71 20.40 5.34
C ARG A 158 10.09 20.78 4.77
N ASN A 159 10.18 21.46 3.63
CA ASN A 159 11.44 21.80 2.97
C ASN A 159 11.65 23.28 2.61
N ARG A 160 11.03 24.23 3.33
CA ARG A 160 11.45 25.65 3.25
C ARG A 160 12.02 26.13 4.58
N PRO A 161 13.28 26.60 4.60
CA PRO A 161 13.83 27.27 5.79
C PRO A 161 12.97 28.48 6.14
N ARG A 162 12.62 28.64 7.41
CA ARG A 162 11.99 29.88 7.90
C ARG A 162 12.96 31.05 7.62
N PRO A 163 12.49 32.18 7.06
CA PRO A 163 13.24 33.41 7.16
C PRO A 163 13.31 33.78 8.65
N ARG A 164 14.54 33.97 9.15
CA ARG A 164 14.78 34.59 10.45
C ARG A 164 14.34 36.04 10.34
N SER A 165 13.21 36.40 10.95
CA SER A 165 12.92 37.79 11.28
C SER A 165 13.79 38.17 12.48
N GLY A 166 14.80 38.99 12.22
CA GLY A 166 15.42 39.85 13.24
C GLY A 166 14.60 41.12 13.46
#